data_AF-A0A1A8JSZ7-F1
#
_entry.id   AF-A0A1A8JSZ7-F1
#
_cell.length_a   1.000
_cell.length_b   1.000
_cell.length_c   1.000
_cell.angle_alpha   90.00
_cell.angle_beta   90.00
_cell.angle_gamma   90.00
#
_symmetry.space_group_name_H-M   'P 1'
#
loop_
_entity.id
_entity.type
_entity.pdbx_description
1 polymer ?
#
loop_
_entity_poly.entity_id
_entity_poly.type
_entity_poly.pdbx_seq_one_letter_code
_entity_poly.pdbx_strand_id
1 'polypeptide(L)'
;YSLIGGGVLDSGLVQEEILFLMNPELIVSRLFTEKLADNECLIITGSQQFSSYSGYSDNFEWTGPYEDQLDRDHWHRLKRQILAIDALHFRNRRDQYNMSHITRELNKAYCGFKKHHKH
;
A
#
# COMPACT_ATOMS: atom_id res chain seq x y z
N TYR A 1 -0.70 -3.03 6.82
CA TYR A 1 -1.79 -3.35 7.77
C TYR A 1 -2.96 -3.98 7.02
N SER A 2 -3.87 -4.72 7.68
CA SER A 2 -5.10 -5.21 7.03
C SER A 2 -6.18 -4.11 6.92
N LEU A 3 -6.10 -3.08 7.77
CA LEU A 3 -6.77 -1.80 7.54
C LEU A 3 -5.86 -0.93 6.67
N ILE A 4 -6.40 -0.44 5.56
CA ILE A 4 -5.66 0.35 4.58
C ILE A 4 -5.16 1.67 5.19
N GLY A 5 -3.93 2.05 4.85
CA GLY A 5 -3.28 3.27 5.33
C GLY A 5 -2.80 3.19 6.78
N GLY A 6 -2.88 2.01 7.42
CA GLY A 6 -2.34 1.78 8.77
C GLY A 6 -2.59 2.91 9.76
N GLY A 7 -1.50 3.45 10.30
CA GLY A 7 -1.47 4.56 11.24
C GLY A 7 -1.32 5.96 10.62
N VAL A 8 -1.63 6.17 9.33
CA VAL A 8 -1.34 7.45 8.65
C VAL A 8 -2.04 8.67 9.24
N LEU A 9 -3.15 8.47 9.96
CA LEU A 9 -3.87 9.53 10.68
C LEU A 9 -3.50 9.62 12.17
N ASP A 10 -2.48 8.89 12.59
CA ASP A 10 -2.03 8.77 13.98
C ASP A 10 -0.48 8.83 14.02
N SER A 11 0.18 7.85 14.62
CA SER A 11 1.63 7.84 14.87
C SER A 11 2.44 6.98 13.90
N GLY A 12 1.81 6.39 12.88
CA GLY A 12 2.51 5.55 11.91
C GLY A 12 3.36 6.37 10.95
N LEU A 13 4.64 6.00 10.78
CA LEU A 13 5.55 6.65 9.85
C LEU A 13 6.53 5.67 9.19
N VAL A 14 6.00 4.51 8.80
CA VAL A 14 6.74 3.47 8.09
C VAL A 14 6.26 3.40 6.64
N GLN A 15 6.64 2.34 5.90
CA GLN A 15 6.43 2.26 4.44
C GLN A 15 5.01 2.64 3.98
N GLU A 16 3.96 2.11 4.61
CA GLU A 16 2.57 2.33 4.20
C GLU A 16 2.14 3.79 4.44
N GLU A 17 2.44 4.34 5.61
CA GLU A 17 2.07 5.70 5.97
C GLU A 17 2.85 6.74 5.16
N ILE A 18 4.15 6.53 4.96
CA ILE A 18 4.97 7.41 4.11
C ILE A 18 4.41 7.43 2.67
N LEU A 19 4.04 6.27 2.12
CA LEU A 19 3.43 6.20 0.78
C LEU A 19 2.14 7.02 0.71
N PHE A 20 1.28 6.92 1.73
CA PHE A 20 0.03 7.68 1.82
C PHE A 20 0.27 9.18 2.02
N LEU A 21 1.31 9.59 2.74
CA LEU A 21 1.67 11.00 2.89
C LEU A 21 2.21 11.59 1.58
N MET A 22 3.00 10.82 0.83
CA MET A 22 3.52 11.25 -0.47
C MET A 22 2.42 11.26 -1.55
N ASN A 23 1.43 10.37 -1.43
CA ASN A 23 0.29 10.22 -2.34
C ASN A 23 -1.03 10.35 -1.54
N PRO A 24 -1.39 11.55 -1.05
CA PRO A 24 -2.53 11.76 -0.15
C PRO A 24 -3.88 11.31 -0.70
N GLU A 25 -4.03 11.19 -2.02
CA GLU A 25 -5.23 10.61 -2.66
C GLU A 25 -5.49 9.17 -2.22
N LEU A 26 -4.48 8.44 -1.74
CA LEU A 26 -4.67 7.09 -1.17
C LEU A 26 -5.47 7.12 0.13
N ILE A 27 -5.42 8.20 0.91
CA ILE A 27 -6.10 8.30 2.22
C ILE A 27 -7.62 8.14 2.06
N VAL A 28 -8.20 8.62 0.96
CA VAL A 28 -9.65 8.50 0.71
C VAL A 28 -10.13 7.05 0.67
N SER A 29 -9.26 6.10 0.33
CA SER A 29 -9.60 4.66 0.34
C SER A 29 -10.07 4.18 1.71
N ARG A 30 -9.60 4.80 2.81
CA ARG A 30 -10.03 4.48 4.18
C ARG A 30 -11.51 4.77 4.44
N LEU A 31 -12.11 5.67 3.65
CA LEU A 31 -13.52 6.04 3.83
C LEU A 31 -14.47 4.91 3.44
N PHE A 32 -14.09 4.09 2.47
CA PHE A 32 -14.98 3.11 1.84
C PHE A 32 -14.38 1.71 1.68
N THR A 33 -13.17 1.47 2.19
CA THR A 33 -12.54 0.14 2.18
C THR A 33 -12.59 -0.48 3.57
N GLU A 34 -13.33 -1.58 3.70
CA GLU A 34 -13.32 -2.40 4.93
C GLU A 34 -11.95 -3.08 5.11
N LYS A 35 -11.68 -3.60 6.32
CA LYS A 35 -10.51 -4.41 6.60
C LYS A 35 -10.41 -5.58 5.60
N LEU A 36 -9.26 -5.74 4.96
CA LEU A 36 -9.03 -6.81 4.00
C LEU A 36 -9.08 -8.20 4.66
N ALA A 37 -9.82 -9.12 4.05
CA ALA A 37 -9.75 -10.54 4.37
C ALA A 37 -8.49 -11.20 3.76
N ASP A 38 -8.16 -12.42 4.17
CA ASP A 38 -6.95 -13.15 3.73
C ASP A 38 -6.86 -13.39 2.21
N ASN A 39 -7.98 -13.36 1.51
CA ASN A 39 -8.10 -13.56 0.07
C ASN A 39 -8.38 -12.28 -0.72
N GLU A 40 -8.24 -11.10 -0.09
CA GLU A 40 -8.53 -9.80 -0.70
C GLU A 40 -7.27 -8.93 -0.82
N CYS A 41 -7.30 -7.99 -1.76
CA CYS A 41 -6.31 -6.93 -1.89
C CYS A 41 -7.00 -5.67 -2.41
N LEU A 42 -6.34 -4.52 -2.26
CA LEU A 42 -6.80 -3.26 -2.84
C LEU A 42 -5.82 -2.79 -3.93
N ILE A 43 -6.34 -2.49 -5.11
CA ILE A 43 -5.56 -1.92 -6.21
C ILE A 43 -6.05 -0.49 -6.46
N ILE A 44 -5.15 0.48 -6.32
CA ILE A 44 -5.41 1.88 -6.62
C ILE A 44 -4.57 2.27 -7.83
N THR A 45 -5.19 2.87 -8.84
CA THR A 45 -4.50 3.31 -10.07
C THR A 45 -4.76 4.78 -10.30
N GLY A 46 -3.70 5.55 -10.54
CA GLY A 46 -3.82 6.96 -10.89
C GLY A 46 -3.43 7.96 -9.81
N SER A 47 -3.00 7.51 -8.62
CA SER A 47 -2.63 8.43 -7.55
C SER A 47 -1.42 9.27 -7.95
N GLN A 48 -1.45 10.56 -7.62
CA GLN A 48 -0.33 11.49 -7.80
C GLN A 48 0.56 11.53 -6.56
N GLN A 49 1.87 11.64 -6.79
CA GLN A 49 2.81 11.99 -5.74
C GLN A 49 2.96 13.51 -5.67
N PHE A 50 2.81 14.10 -4.49
CA PHE A 50 2.84 15.56 -4.29
C PHE A 50 4.07 16.05 -3.54
N SER A 51 4.74 15.15 -2.82
CA SER A 51 5.82 15.49 -1.91
C SER A 51 7.05 14.63 -2.16
N SER A 52 8.22 15.21 -1.91
CA SER A 52 9.50 14.54 -1.79
C SER A 52 9.82 14.35 -0.30
N TYR A 53 10.57 13.30 0.03
CA TYR A 53 11.00 13.05 1.39
C TYR A 53 12.38 12.40 1.46
N SER A 54 12.98 12.42 2.64
CA SER A 54 14.15 11.63 3.02
C SER A 54 13.91 10.94 4.36
N GLY A 55 14.76 9.98 4.71
CA GLY A 55 14.63 9.24 5.96
C GLY A 55 13.46 8.25 5.98
N TYR A 56 13.20 7.70 7.16
CA TYR A 56 12.24 6.64 7.44
C TYR A 56 11.96 6.56 8.95
N SER A 57 10.70 6.40 9.37
CA SER A 57 10.31 6.46 10.79
C SER A 57 10.82 7.74 11.44
N ASP A 58 11.61 7.63 12.50
CA ASP A 58 11.92 8.75 13.40
C ASP A 58 12.81 9.83 12.75
N ASN A 59 13.49 9.51 11.64
CA ASN A 59 14.29 10.48 10.88
C ASN A 59 13.64 10.90 9.55
N PHE A 60 12.34 10.61 9.38
CA PHE A 60 11.58 11.06 8.21
C PHE A 60 11.56 12.59 8.15
N GLU A 61 11.77 13.13 6.95
CA GLU A 61 11.75 14.55 6.68
C GLU A 61 11.11 14.83 5.31
N TRP A 62 10.19 15.78 5.27
CA TRP A 62 9.68 16.31 4.01
C TRP A 62 10.73 17.22 3.38
N THR A 63 11.10 16.96 2.13
CA THR A 63 12.21 17.67 1.46
C THR A 63 11.73 18.69 0.42
N GLY A 64 10.43 18.73 0.12
CA GLY A 64 9.88 19.68 -0.84
C GLY A 64 8.66 19.15 -1.60
N PRO A 65 8.04 20.00 -2.44
CA PRO A 65 7.06 19.53 -3.40
C PRO A 65 7.68 18.55 -4.40
N TYR A 66 6.86 17.69 -4.98
CA TYR A 66 7.23 16.80 -6.07
C TYR A 66 6.36 17.08 -7.29
N GLU A 67 6.99 17.36 -8.43
CA GLU A 67 6.30 17.49 -9.72
C GLU A 67 6.26 16.13 -10.41
N ASP A 68 5.10 15.49 -10.36
CA ASP A 68 4.91 14.16 -10.94
C ASP A 68 4.94 14.21 -12.47
N GLN A 69 5.94 13.55 -13.06
CA GLN A 69 6.18 13.52 -14.51
C GLN A 69 5.56 12.28 -15.19
N LEU A 70 4.75 11.51 -14.47
CA LEU A 70 4.11 10.34 -15.07
C LEU A 70 3.09 10.73 -16.13
N ASP A 71 3.17 10.04 -17.27
CA ASP A 71 2.12 10.09 -18.28
C ASP A 71 0.77 9.64 -17.72
N ARG A 72 -0.30 10.07 -18.40
CA ARG A 72 -1.65 9.60 -18.15
C ARG A 72 -2.07 8.52 -19.14
N ASP A 73 -2.93 7.60 -18.71
CA ASP A 73 -3.58 6.62 -19.56
C ASP A 73 -4.79 7.22 -20.31
N HIS A 74 -5.49 6.40 -21.10
CA HIS A 74 -6.68 6.83 -21.86
C HIS A 74 -7.90 7.19 -20.97
N TRP A 75 -7.84 6.94 -19.67
CA TRP A 75 -8.82 7.40 -18.67
C TRP A 75 -8.31 8.61 -17.88
N HIS A 76 -7.24 9.26 -18.35
CA HIS A 76 -6.59 10.40 -17.70
C HIS A 76 -6.04 10.12 -16.30
N ARG A 77 -5.81 8.85 -15.95
CA ARG A 77 -5.17 8.47 -14.67
C ARG A 77 -3.66 8.45 -14.87
N LEU A 78 -2.89 8.89 -13.86
CA LEU A 78 -1.44 8.71 -13.91
C LEU A 78 -1.12 7.22 -14.03
N LYS A 79 -0.09 6.86 -14.81
CA LYS A 79 0.36 5.47 -15.00
C LYS A 79 1.10 4.93 -13.78
N ARG A 80 0.52 5.10 -12.59
CA ARG A 80 0.93 4.54 -11.31
C ARG A 80 -0.13 3.57 -10.83
N GLN A 81 0.29 2.38 -10.43
CA GLN A 81 -0.58 1.39 -9.80
C GLN A 81 0.04 0.97 -8.46
N ILE A 82 -0.76 1.09 -7.41
CA ILE A 82 -0.39 0.73 -6.05
C ILE A 82 -1.27 -0.45 -5.64
N LEU A 83 -0.62 -1.52 -5.20
CA LEU A 83 -1.26 -2.73 -4.71
C LEU A 83 -1.03 -2.80 -3.19
N ALA A 84 -2.11 -2.75 -2.42
CA ALA A 84 -2.08 -2.97 -0.99
C ALA A 84 -2.40 -4.44 -0.66
N ILE A 85 -1.45 -5.10 -0.02
CA ILE A 85 -1.56 -6.43 0.57
C ILE A 85 -1.03 -6.38 2.00
N ASP A 86 -1.62 -7.17 2.89
CA ASP A 86 -1.22 -7.23 4.29
C ASP A 86 -0.53 -8.55 4.62
N ALA A 87 0.63 -8.48 5.28
CA ALA A 87 1.32 -9.65 5.82
C ALA A 87 0.82 -9.99 7.23
N LEU A 88 0.95 -11.24 7.63
CA LEU A 88 0.73 -11.67 9.01
C LEU A 88 1.78 -11.04 9.93
N HIS A 89 1.34 -10.64 11.11
CA HIS A 89 2.24 -10.14 12.15
C HIS A 89 2.67 -11.28 13.07
N PHE A 90 3.94 -11.70 12.95
CA PHE A 90 4.50 -12.77 13.77
C PHE A 90 5.22 -12.22 15.01
N ARG A 91 4.71 -12.55 16.21
CA ARG A 91 5.41 -12.28 17.48
C ARG A 91 6.58 -13.25 17.68
N ASN A 92 6.39 -14.52 17.34
CA ASN A 92 7.46 -15.51 17.33
C ASN A 92 7.85 -15.82 15.89
N ARG A 93 9.12 -15.57 15.56
CA ARG A 93 9.68 -15.79 14.22
C ARG A 93 9.51 -17.22 13.71
N ARG A 94 9.42 -18.23 14.59
CA ARG A 94 9.27 -19.61 14.15
C ARG A 94 7.87 -19.92 13.60
N ASP A 95 6.87 -19.16 14.00
CA ASP A 95 5.48 -19.40 13.60
C ASP A 95 5.27 -19.21 12.11
N GLN A 96 6.06 -18.34 11.46
CA GLN A 96 5.99 -18.08 10.02
C GLN A 96 6.27 -19.33 9.17
N TYR A 97 6.97 -20.33 9.72
CA TYR A 97 7.29 -21.58 9.02
C TYR A 97 6.18 -22.64 9.12
N ASN A 98 5.09 -22.36 9.84
CA ASN A 98 3.91 -23.22 9.78
C ASN A 98 3.34 -23.19 8.35
N MET A 99 3.05 -24.36 7.80
CA MET A 99 2.50 -24.48 6.45
C MET A 99 1.22 -23.67 6.26
N SER A 100 0.35 -23.54 7.27
CA SER A 100 -0.86 -22.71 7.15
C SER A 100 -0.53 -21.23 6.92
N HIS A 101 0.48 -20.70 7.61
CA HIS A 101 0.95 -19.32 7.46
C HIS A 101 1.66 -19.12 6.11
N ILE A 102 2.53 -20.05 5.72
CA ILE A 102 3.19 -20.02 4.40
C ILE A 102 2.13 -19.98 3.28
N THR A 103 1.12 -20.87 3.34
CA THR A 103 0.04 -20.90 2.36
C THR A 103 -0.76 -19.60 2.36
N ARG A 104 -1.07 -19.04 3.53
CA ARG A 104 -1.76 -17.75 3.64
C ARG A 104 -1.00 -16.64 2.93
N GLU A 105 0.30 -16.47 3.21
CA GLU A 105 1.10 -15.39 2.62
C GLU A 105 1.26 -15.57 1.11
N LEU A 106 1.47 -16.80 0.63
CA LEU A 106 1.50 -17.09 -0.79
C LEU A 106 0.18 -16.76 -1.48
N ASN A 107 -0.96 -17.11 -0.87
CA ASN A 107 -2.27 -16.81 -1.41
C ASN A 107 -2.58 -15.30 -1.42
N LYS A 108 -2.17 -14.56 -0.39
CA LYS A 108 -2.28 -13.09 -0.34
C LYS A 108 -1.48 -12.44 -1.46
N ALA A 109 -0.22 -12.84 -1.63
CA ALA A 109 0.63 -12.34 -2.70
C ALA A 109 0.04 -12.71 -4.08
N TYR A 110 -0.44 -13.95 -4.24
CA TYR A 110 -1.08 -14.39 -5.47
C TYR A 110 -2.34 -13.58 -5.79
N CYS A 111 -3.21 -13.33 -4.81
CA CYS A 111 -4.40 -12.49 -4.97
C CYS A 111 -4.05 -11.12 -5.56
N GLY A 112 -3.00 -10.47 -5.05
CA GLY A 112 -2.57 -9.16 -5.54
C GLY A 112 -1.81 -9.17 -6.86
N PHE A 113 -0.94 -10.16 -7.09
CA PHE A 113 -0.06 -10.19 -8.26
C PHE A 113 -0.66 -10.89 -9.48
N LYS A 114 -1.69 -11.72 -9.29
CA LYS A 114 -2.37 -12.37 -10.40
C LYS A 114 -2.92 -11.28 -11.32
N LYS A 115 -2.44 -11.26 -12.57
CA LYS A 115 -2.98 -10.37 -13.59
C LYS A 115 -4.47 -10.64 -13.74
N HIS A 116 -5.30 -9.66 -13.40
CA HIS A 116 -6.64 -9.59 -13.96
C HIS A 116 -6.47 -9.20 -15.42
N HIS A 117 -6.60 -10.17 -16.32
CA HIS A 117 -6.70 -9.88 -17.75
C HIS A 117 -7.81 -8.84 -17.93
N LYS A 118 -7.44 -7.66 -18.44
CA LYS A 118 -8.42 -6.75 -19.02
C LYS A 118 -8.94 -7.44 -20.27
N HIS A 119 -10.23 -7.80 -20.27
CA HIS A 119 -10.97 -7.94 -21.52
C HIS A 119 -11.06 -6.58 -22.22
#